data_AF-A0A531M536-F1
#
_entry.id   AF-A0A531M536-F1
#
_cell.length_a   1.000
_cell.length_b   1.000
_cell.length_c   1.000
_cell.angle_alpha   90.00
_cell.angle_beta   90.00
_cell.angle_gamma   90.00
#
_symmetry.space_group_name_H-M   'P 1'
#
loop_
_entity.id
_entity.type
_entity.pdbx_description
1 polymer ?
#
loop_
_entity_poly.entity_id
_entity_poly.type
_entity_poly.pdbx_seq_one_letter_code
_entity_poly.pdbx_strand_id
1 'polypeptide(L)' 'LSIRAELLEKGGPPMWEKFMAELRHEHLGTPLDTAPGPSVRATLRAAYEAVVAEKALNASPAG' A
#
# COMPACT_ATOMS: atom_id res chain seq x y z
N LEU A 1 12.28 -8.19 -2.05
CA LEU A 1 11.20 -7.20 -2.35
C LEU A 1 10.99 -6.33 -1.11
N SER A 2 10.54 -5.08 -1.27
CA SER A 2 10.11 -4.28 -0.10
C SER A 2 8.73 -4.76 0.37
N ILE A 3 8.34 -4.51 1.64
CA ILE A 3 7.02 -4.93 2.17
C ILE A 3 5.85 -4.44 1.30
N ARG A 4 6.01 -3.28 0.66
CA ARG A 4 5.02 -2.73 -0.28
C ARG A 4 4.88 -3.58 -1.53
N ALA A 5 5.99 -4.02 -2.10
CA ALA A 5 5.98 -4.86 -3.30
C ALA A 5 5.44 -6.26 -2.97
N GLU A 6 5.79 -6.82 -1.81
CA GLU A 6 5.24 -8.10 -1.34
C GLU A 6 3.71 -8.03 -1.11
N LEU A 7 3.22 -6.96 -0.51
CA LEU A 7 1.78 -6.81 -0.28
C LEU A 7 1.00 -6.67 -1.59
N LEU A 8 1.56 -5.96 -2.57
CA LEU A 8 0.95 -5.83 -3.90
C LEU A 8 0.92 -7.17 -4.65
N GLU A 9 1.99 -7.97 -4.54
CA GLU A 9 2.05 -9.32 -5.11
C GLU A 9 1.03 -10.26 -4.46
N LYS A 10 0.95 -10.28 -3.13
CA LYS A 10 -0.01 -11.09 -2.36
C LYS A 10 -1.46 -10.66 -2.60
N GLY A 11 -1.71 -9.37 -2.83
CA GLY A 11 -3.03 -8.85 -3.17
C GLY A 11 -3.52 -9.28 -4.56
N GLY A 12 -2.62 -9.77 -5.42
CA GLY A 12 -2.95 -10.38 -6.69
C GLY A 12 -3.63 -9.44 -7.70
N PRO A 13 -4.25 -10.01 -8.74
CA PRO A 13 -4.89 -9.23 -9.82
C PRO A 13 -5.89 -8.18 -9.35
N PRO A 14 -6.78 -8.43 -8.36
CA PRO A 14 -7.77 -7.42 -7.93
C PRO A 14 -7.11 -6.17 -7.32
N MET A 15 -6.07 -6.35 -6.51
CA MET A 15 -5.34 -5.22 -5.93
C MET A 15 -4.54 -4.46 -6.99
N TRP A 16 -3.98 -5.18 -7.97
CA TRP A 16 -3.30 -4.59 -9.10
C TRP A 16 -4.23 -3.74 -9.98
N GLU A 17 -5.40 -4.27 -10.34
CA GLU A 17 -6.41 -3.56 -11.12
C GLU A 17 -6.89 -2.28 -10.42
N LYS A 18 -7.18 -2.38 -9.12
CA LYS A 18 -7.53 -1.22 -8.30
C LYS A 18 -6.39 -0.20 -8.28
N PHE A 19 -5.14 -0.62 -8.10
CA PHE A 19 -4.01 0.28 -8.08
C PHE A 19 -3.81 0.99 -9.42
N MET A 20 -3.95 0.26 -10.53
CA MET A 20 -3.87 0.85 -11.87
C MET A 20 -5.02 1.82 -12.13
N ALA A 21 -6.24 1.55 -11.64
CA ALA A 21 -7.36 2.48 -11.71
C ALA A 21 -7.07 3.77 -10.94
N GLU A 22 -6.55 3.66 -9.71
CA GLU A 22 -6.13 4.80 -8.91
C GLU A 22 -5.05 5.64 -9.61
N LEU A 23 -4.03 5.00 -10.19
CA LEU A 23 -2.97 5.70 -10.92
C LEU A 23 -3.49 6.45 -12.15
N ARG A 24 -4.39 5.85 -12.92
CA ARG A 24 -5.01 6.52 -14.08
C ARG A 24 -5.86 7.70 -13.63
N HIS A 25 -6.62 7.55 -12.55
CA HIS A 25 -7.39 8.66 -12.00
C HIS A 25 -6.48 9.83 -11.60
N GLU A 26 -5.43 9.57 -10.82
CA GLU A 26 -4.55 10.60 -10.32
C GLU A 26 -3.72 11.30 -11.41
N HIS A 27 -3.26 10.56 -12.40
CA HIS A 27 -2.33 11.09 -13.41
C HIS A 27 -3.01 11.50 -14.72
N LEU A 28 -4.14 10.89 -15.06
CA LEU A 28 -4.84 11.09 -16.33
C LEU A 28 -6.24 11.67 -16.15
N GLY A 29 -6.71 11.85 -14.91
CA GLY A 29 -8.04 12.40 -14.63
C GLY A 29 -9.19 11.48 -15.02
N THR A 30 -8.94 10.18 -15.24
CA THR A 30 -10.00 9.22 -15.57
C THR A 30 -10.96 9.08 -14.39
N PRO A 31 -12.27 8.86 -14.60
CA PRO A 31 -13.18 8.50 -13.52
C PRO A 31 -12.65 7.30 -12.72
N LEU A 32 -12.78 7.36 -11.39
CA LEU A 32 -12.33 6.30 -10.50
C LEU A 32 -13.50 5.37 -10.18
N ASP A 33 -13.65 4.31 -10.98
CA ASP A 33 -14.70 3.31 -10.82
C ASP A 33 -14.24 2.14 -9.94
N THR A 34 -13.74 2.44 -8.73
CA THR A 34 -13.30 1.41 -7.77
C THR A 34 -14.26 1.31 -6.58
N ALA A 35 -14.39 0.10 -6.03
CA ALA A 35 -15.19 -0.12 -4.82
C ALA A 35 -14.74 0.77 -3.65
N PRO A 36 -15.69 1.23 -2.79
CA PRO A 36 -15.39 2.08 -1.65
C PRO A 36 -14.43 1.39 -0.67
N GLY A 37 -13.60 2.19 0.01
CA GLY A 37 -12.59 1.72 0.96
C GLY A 37 -11.25 2.45 0.80
N PRO A 38 -10.22 2.06 1.56
CA PRO A 38 -8.90 2.68 1.46
C PRO A 38 -8.30 2.45 0.08
N SER A 39 -7.55 3.45 -0.41
CA SER A 39 -6.81 3.32 -1.65
C SER A 39 -5.69 2.30 -1.50
N VAL A 40 -5.30 1.64 -2.59
CA VAL A 40 -4.15 0.72 -2.59
C VAL A 40 -2.91 1.44 -2.10
N ARG A 41 -2.68 2.68 -2.53
CA ARG A 41 -1.55 3.49 -2.04
C ARG A 41 -1.59 3.71 -0.53
N ALA A 42 -2.76 3.98 0.06
CA ALA A 42 -2.90 4.15 1.50
C ALA A 42 -2.58 2.84 2.25
N THR A 43 -3.09 1.72 1.76
CA THR A 43 -2.80 0.39 2.32
C THR A 43 -1.31 0.05 2.28
N LEU A 44 -0.65 0.28 1.13
CA LEU A 44 0.79 0.06 0.98
C LEU A 44 1.61 0.95 1.93
N ARG A 45 1.20 2.21 2.12
CA ARG A 45 1.85 3.14 3.04
C ARG A 45 1.74 2.66 4.49
N ALA A 46 0.53 2.31 4.93
CA ALA A 46 0.31 1.83 6.30
C ALA A 46 1.13 0.57 6.61
N ALA A 47 1.25 -0.37 5.66
CA ALA A 47 2.06 -1.56 5.82
C ALA A 47 3.56 -1.24 5.98
N TYR A 48 4.06 -0.25 5.25
CA TYR A 48 5.44 0.20 5.40
C TYR A 48 5.68 0.86 6.77
N GLU A 49 4.77 1.74 7.19
CA GLU A 49 4.85 2.43 8.48
C GLU A 49 4.83 1.45 9.65
N ALA A 50 4.02 0.40 9.59
CA ALA A 50 3.99 -0.67 10.59
C ALA A 50 5.35 -1.37 10.74
N VAL A 51 5.99 -1.74 9.62
CA VAL A 51 7.32 -2.38 9.64
C VAL A 51 8.39 -1.42 10.17
N VAL A 52 8.32 -0.14 9.84
CA VAL A 52 9.26 0.87 10.37
C VAL A 52 9.08 1.02 11.87
N ALA A 53 7.84 1.10 12.36
CA ALA A 53 7.54 1.21 13.78
C ALA A 53 8.02 -0.03 14.57
N GLU A 54 7.77 -1.24 14.06
CA GLU A 54 8.24 -2.48 14.65
C GLU A 54 9.77 -2.50 14.77
N LYS A 55 10.49 -2.11 13.71
CA LYS A 55 11.95 -2.03 13.73
C LYS A 55 12.47 -0.99 14.73
N ALA A 56 11.80 0.15 14.87
CA ALA A 56 12.19 1.18 15.83
C ALA A 56 12.01 0.70 17.29
N LEU A 57 10.93 -0.02 17.57
CA LEU A 57 10.70 -0.65 18.87
C LEU A 57 11.77 -1.71 19.17
N ASN A 58 12.09 -2.57 18.20
CA ASN A 58 13.07 -3.64 18.38
C ASN A 58 14.52 -3.15 18.43
N ALA A 59 14.81 -1.96 17.90
CA ALA A 59 16.14 -1.35 17.95
C ALA A 59 16.43 -0.57 19.23
N SER A 60 15.42 -0.38 20.09
CA SER A 60 15.61 0.25 21.40
C SER A 60 16.07 -0.83 22.39
N PRO A 61 17.35 -0.84 22.85
CA PRO A 61 17.70 -1.69 23.97
C PRO A 61 16.95 -1.17 25.19
N ALA A 62 16.34 -2.08 25.96
CA ALA A 62 15.79 -1.75 27.26
C ALA A 62 16.86 -0.98 28.06
N GLY A 63 16.52 0.23 28.51
CA GLY A 63 17.33 1.01 29.42
C GLY A 63 17.40 0.39 30.81
#